data_AF-A0A6N2N0N4-F1
#
_entry.id   AF-A0A6N2N0N4-F1
#
_cell.length_a   1.000
_cell.length_b   1.000
_cell.length_c   1.000
_cell.angle_alpha   90.00
_cell.angle_beta   90.00
_cell.angle_gamma   90.00
#
_symmetry.space_group_name_H-M   'P 1'
#
loop_
_entity.id
_entity.type
_entity.pdbx_description
1 polymer ?
#
loop_
_entity_poly.entity_id
_entity_poly.type
_entity_poly.pdbx_seq_one_letter_code
_entity_poly.pdbx_strand_id
1 'polypeptide(L)'
;MITQTSVDTTALAGNASTGALTYCFIQAVQNEPGLTYGRLLNSMRQVIRGAKTGGLRLNGPIASLVNKALFNTEITQEPQLSSSETFDIYAKQFI
;
A
#
# COMPACT_ATOMS: atom_id res chain seq x y z
N MET A 1 20.47 -8.90 -9.13
CA MET A 1 19.95 -7.65 -8.54
C MET A 1 18.44 -7.69 -8.71
N ILE A 2 17.66 -7.76 -7.63
CA ILE A 2 16.20 -7.74 -7.73
C ILE A 2 15.80 -6.27 -7.80
N THR A 3 15.34 -5.81 -8.96
CA THR A 3 14.88 -4.43 -9.17
C THR A 3 13.40 -4.34 -8.84
N GLN A 4 13.01 -3.31 -8.08
CA GLN A 4 11.61 -2.98 -7.86
C GLN A 4 11.14 -2.00 -8.93
N THR A 5 10.02 -2.31 -9.58
CA THR A 5 9.39 -1.44 -10.58
C THR A 5 8.19 -0.72 -9.96
N SER A 6 8.11 0.59 -10.15
CA SER A 6 6.90 1.35 -9.81
C SER A 6 5.77 0.95 -10.76
N VAL A 7 4.62 0.59 -10.20
CA VAL A 7 3.42 0.17 -10.94
C VAL A 7 2.31 1.17 -10.65
N ASP A 8 1.62 1.62 -11.71
CA ASP A 8 0.42 2.42 -11.57
C ASP A 8 -0.85 1.56 -11.52
N THR A 9 -1.87 2.06 -10.84
CA THR A 9 -3.16 1.41 -10.61
C THR A 9 -4.30 2.40 -10.79
N THR A 10 -5.38 1.99 -11.45
CA THR A 10 -6.61 2.80 -11.58
C THR A 10 -7.53 2.69 -10.37
N ALA A 11 -7.13 1.92 -9.36
CA ALA A 11 -7.91 1.60 -8.17
C ALA A 11 -8.43 2.80 -7.36
N LEU A 12 -7.72 3.94 -7.37
CA LEU A 12 -8.06 5.09 -6.52
C LEU A 12 -9.12 6.01 -7.14
N ALA A 13 -9.16 6.15 -8.46
CA ALA A 13 -9.95 7.19 -9.12
C ALA A 13 -10.88 6.68 -10.22
N GLY A 14 -10.90 5.36 -10.50
CA GLY A 14 -11.68 4.73 -11.57
C GLY A 14 -11.15 5.04 -12.97
N ASN A 15 -10.90 6.32 -13.26
CA ASN A 15 -10.48 6.86 -14.56
C ASN A 15 -9.07 7.48 -14.53
N ALA A 16 -8.46 7.65 -13.35
CA ALA A 16 -7.10 8.15 -13.21
C ALA A 16 -6.16 7.05 -12.69
N SER A 17 -4.97 6.98 -13.28
CA SER A 17 -3.89 6.11 -12.85
C SER A 17 -3.19 6.72 -11.62
N THR A 18 -2.91 5.93 -10.59
CA THR A 18 -2.22 6.32 -9.35
C THR A 18 -1.17 5.27 -9.02
N GLY A 19 0.00 5.66 -8.51
CA GLY A 19 1.03 4.68 -8.10
C GLY A 19 0.51 3.71 -7.03
N ALA A 20 0.84 2.41 -7.15
CA ALA A 20 0.38 1.38 -6.23
C ALA A 20 0.81 1.62 -4.77
N LEU A 21 2.02 2.17 -4.55
CA LEU A 21 2.47 2.56 -3.20
C LEU A 21 1.67 3.74 -2.64
N THR A 22 1.31 4.71 -3.48
CA THR A 22 0.43 5.83 -3.09
C THR A 22 -0.95 5.31 -2.68
N TYR A 23 -1.50 4.35 -3.42
CA TYR A 23 -2.76 3.70 -3.05
C TYR A 23 -2.65 2.99 -1.69
N CYS A 24 -1.60 2.19 -1.48
CA CYS A 24 -1.40 1.47 -0.21
C CYS A 24 -1.24 2.43 0.97
N PHE A 25 -0.55 3.55 0.76
CA PHE A 25 -0.37 4.59 1.76
C PHE A 25 -1.71 5.22 2.16
N ILE A 26 -2.53 5.63 1.19
CA ILE A 26 -3.85 6.22 1.46
C ILE A 26 -4.73 5.24 2.24
N GLN A 27 -4.75 3.97 1.83
CA GLN A 27 -5.52 2.94 2.53
C GLN A 27 -5.04 2.73 3.97
N ALA A 28 -3.74 2.68 4.22
CA ALA A 28 -3.21 2.51 5.57
C ALA A 28 -3.60 3.68 6.48
N VAL A 29 -3.43 4.93 6.01
CA VAL A 29 -3.70 6.14 6.80
C VAL A 29 -5.19 6.34 7.07
N GLN A 30 -6.07 5.98 6.12
CA GLN A 30 -7.52 6.13 6.32
C GLN A 30 -8.12 5.11 7.30
N ASN A 31 -7.52 3.93 7.43
CA ASN A 31 -8.09 2.82 8.21
C ASN A 31 -7.51 2.70 9.64
N GLU A 32 -6.38 3.33 9.94
CA GLU A 32 -5.71 3.22 11.24
C GLU A 32 -5.45 4.61 11.87
N PRO A 33 -6.25 5.07 12.85
CA PRO A 33 -5.93 6.26 13.62
C PRO A 33 -4.78 5.99 14.61
N GLY A 34 -3.86 6.96 14.78
CA GLY A 34 -2.71 6.84 15.70
C GLY A 34 -1.63 5.88 15.22
N LEU A 35 -1.30 5.94 13.93
CA LEU A 35 -0.28 5.10 13.32
C LEU A 35 1.10 5.43 13.87
N THR A 36 1.94 4.41 13.99
CA THR A 36 3.40 4.60 14.07
C THR A 36 4.01 4.28 12.71
N TYR A 37 5.22 4.74 12.44
CA TYR A 37 5.90 4.46 11.17
C TYR A 37 6.00 2.95 10.88
N GLY A 38 6.21 2.13 11.90
CA GLY A 38 6.28 0.67 11.80
C GLY A 38 4.92 0.05 11.49
N ARG A 39 3.83 0.55 12.10
CA ARG A 39 2.46 0.12 11.77
C ARG A 39 2.09 0.52 10.35
N LEU A 40 2.45 1.72 9.91
CA LEU A 40 2.22 2.20 8.55
C LEU A 40 2.88 1.27 7.51
N LEU A 41 4.18 0.99 7.66
CA LEU A 41 4.93 0.07 6.80
C LEU A 41 4.29 -1.32 6.74
N ASN A 42 3.90 -1.86 7.90
CA ASN A 42 3.27 -3.17 7.98
C ASN A 42 1.90 -3.17 7.29
N SER A 43 1.08 -2.15 7.51
CA SER A 43 -0.24 -2.00 6.89
C SER A 43 -0.10 -1.92 5.36
N MET A 44 0.81 -1.10 4.84
CA MET A 44 1.10 -1.02 3.40
C MET A 44 1.56 -2.37 2.82
N ARG A 45 2.42 -3.11 3.52
CA ARG A 45 2.85 -4.47 3.10
C ARG A 45 1.66 -5.44 3.06
N GLN A 46 0.73 -5.35 4.02
CA GLN A 46 -0.47 -6.19 4.02
C GLN A 46 -1.40 -5.86 2.85
N VAL A 47 -1.57 -4.58 2.49
CA VAL A 47 -2.35 -4.19 1.30
C VAL A 47 -1.74 -4.82 0.03
N ILE A 48 -0.41 -4.76 -0.12
CA ILE A 48 0.29 -5.37 -1.27
C ILE A 48 0.17 -6.90 -1.26
N ARG A 49 0.33 -7.56 -0.11
CA ARG A 49 0.21 -9.03 0.00
C ARG A 49 -1.23 -9.52 -0.20
N GLY A 50 -2.20 -8.78 0.31
CA GLY A 50 -3.62 -9.03 0.07
C GLY A 50 -3.97 -8.87 -1.41
N ALA A 51 -3.33 -7.92 -2.08
CA ALA A 51 -3.39 -7.74 -3.53
C ALA A 51 -2.73 -8.87 -4.34
N LYS A 52 -1.82 -9.67 -3.75
CA LYS A 52 -1.24 -10.86 -4.41
C LYS A 52 -2.08 -12.12 -4.28
N THR A 53 -2.80 -12.26 -3.17
CA THR A 53 -3.38 -13.53 -2.74
C THR A 53 -4.87 -13.68 -3.05
N GLY A 54 -5.49 -12.72 -3.75
CA GLY A 54 -6.95 -12.70 -3.92
C GLY A 54 -7.71 -12.41 -2.62
N GLY A 55 -7.00 -12.22 -1.51
CA GLY A 55 -7.54 -12.30 -0.15
C GLY A 55 -8.00 -10.98 0.44
N LEU A 56 -7.71 -9.84 -0.20
CA LEU A 56 -8.24 -8.55 0.23
C LEU A 56 -9.73 -8.49 -0.12
N ARG A 57 -10.59 -8.96 0.79
CA ARG A 57 -12.03 -8.71 0.76
C ARG A 57 -12.29 -7.24 1.05
N LEU A 58 -11.93 -6.39 0.09
CA LEU A 58 -12.45 -5.04 0.02
C LEU A 58 -13.96 -5.20 -0.18
N ASN A 59 -14.75 -4.85 0.82
CA ASN A 59 -16.19 -4.75 0.67
C ASN A 59 -16.50 -3.35 0.12
N GLY A 60 -16.92 -3.28 -1.14
CA GLY A 60 -17.31 -2.02 -1.78
C GLY A 60 -17.06 -2.01 -3.28
N PRO A 61 -17.66 -1.04 -4.01
CA PRO A 61 -17.58 -0.95 -5.48
C PRO A 61 -16.15 -0.78 -6.03
N ILE A 62 -15.18 -0.43 -5.18
CA ILE A 62 -13.77 -0.21 -5.54
C ILE A 62 -12.96 -1.53 -5.56
N ALA A 63 -13.47 -2.58 -4.91
CA ALA A 63 -12.79 -3.86 -4.76
C ALA A 63 -12.47 -4.55 -6.10
N SER A 64 -13.38 -4.49 -7.07
CA SER A 64 -13.16 -5.14 -8.37
C SER A 64 -12.15 -4.39 -9.25
N LEU A 65 -12.03 -3.07 -9.06
CA LEU A 65 -11.06 -2.23 -9.77
C LEU A 65 -9.65 -2.43 -9.22
N VAL A 66 -9.54 -2.54 -7.89
CA VAL A 66 -8.33 -2.95 -7.18
C VAL A 66 -7.88 -4.33 -7.64
N ASN A 67 -8.82 -5.27 -7.73
CA ASN A 67 -8.56 -6.62 -8.25
C ASN A 67 -7.97 -6.59 -9.66
N LYS A 68 -8.54 -5.80 -10.57
CA LYS A 68 -8.08 -5.77 -11.97
C LYS A 68 -6.74 -5.03 -12.15
N ALA A 69 -6.49 -3.97 -11.40
CA ALA A 69 -5.30 -3.14 -11.57
C ALA A 69 -4.08 -3.68 -10.79
N LEU A 70 -4.29 -4.25 -9.59
CA LEU A 70 -3.19 -4.75 -8.76
C LEU A 70 -2.91 -6.25 -8.92
N PHE A 71 -3.87 -7.06 -9.40
CA PHE A 71 -3.72 -8.53 -9.43
C PHE A 71 -3.41 -9.05 -10.84
N ASN A 72 -3.54 -8.20 -11.86
CA ASN A 72 -3.10 -8.50 -13.23
C ASN A 72 -1.64 -8.05 -13.49
N THR A 73 -1.00 -7.46 -12.49
CA THR A 73 0.42 -7.10 -12.46
C THR A 73 1.08 -7.83 -11.29
N GLU A 74 2.23 -8.44 -11.51
CA GLU A 74 2.99 -9.05 -10.42
C GLU A 74 3.61 -7.93 -9.57
N ILE A 75 2.87 -7.39 -8.58
CA ILE A 75 3.36 -6.29 -7.75
C ILE A 75 4.48 -6.81 -6.86
N THR A 76 5.72 -6.68 -7.31
CA THR A 76 6.92 -7.00 -6.50
C THR A 76 7.34 -5.86 -5.58
N GLN A 77 6.56 -4.78 -5.52
CA GLN A 77 6.89 -3.60 -4.73
C GLN A 77 6.90 -3.89 -3.23
N GLU A 78 7.96 -3.42 -2.56
CA GLU A 78 8.08 -3.40 -1.12
C GLU A 78 8.11 -1.93 -0.64
N PRO A 79 7.24 -1.54 0.31
CA PRO A 79 7.32 -0.24 0.95
C PRO A 79 8.63 -0.12 1.73
N GLN A 80 9.39 0.94 1.47
CA GLN A 80 10.61 1.27 2.19
C GLN A 80 10.45 2.62 2.90
N LEU A 81 11.14 2.75 4.03
CA LEU A 81 11.21 3.98 4.80
C LEU A 81 12.68 4.37 4.94
N SER A 82 12.97 5.63 4.64
CA SER A 82 14.27 6.25 4.90
C SER A 82 14.08 7.45 5.82
N SER A 83 15.14 7.79 6.56
CA SER A 83 15.14 8.95 7.45
C SER A 83 16.55 9.52 7.59
N SER A 84 16.63 10.81 7.92
CA SER A 84 17.88 11.50 8.24
C SER A 84 18.40 11.18 9.64
N GLU A 85 17.59 10.55 10.48
CA GLU A 85 17.92 10.21 11.87
C GLU A 85 17.43 8.79 12.21
N THR A 86 18.05 8.18 13.23
CA THR A 86 17.54 6.93 13.80
C THR A 86 16.40 7.24 14.77
N PHE A 87 15.35 6.43 14.72
CA PHE A 87 14.26 6.50 15.67
C PHE A 87 13.57 5.13 15.77
N ASP A 88 12.87 4.89 16.88
CA ASP A 88 12.03 3.70 17.03
C ASP A 88 10.75 3.87 16.21
N ILE A 89 10.66 3.11 15.11
CA ILE A 89 9.52 3.14 14.19
C ILE A 89 8.21 2.69 14.84
N TYR A 90 8.26 1.92 15.93
CA TYR A 90 7.08 1.45 16.65
C TYR A 90 6.68 2.39 17.80
N ALA A 91 7.53 3.36 18.17
CA ALA A 91 7.22 4.39 19.16
C ALA A 91 6.85 5.74 18.51
N LYS A 92 7.54 6.14 17.43
CA LYS A 92 7.30 7.43 16.77
C LYS A 92 5.97 7.40 16.00
N GLN A 93 5.06 8.29 16.38
CA GLN A 93 3.80 8.48 15.69
C GLN A 93 4.04 9.00 14.27
N PHE A 94 3.27 8.44 13.35
CA PHE A 94 3.07 8.95 12.01
C PHE A 94 1.89 9.91 12.10
N ILE A 95 2.22 11.21 12.04
CA ILE A 95 1.36 12.39 12.23
C ILE A 95 0.79 12.57 13.63
#